data_AF-A0A2S5A5S2-F1
#
_entry.id   AF-A0A2S5A5S2-F1
#
_cell.length_a   1.000
_cell.length_b   1.000
_cell.length_c   1.000
_cell.angle_alpha   90.00
_cell.angle_beta   90.00
_cell.angle_gamma   90.00
#
_symmetry.space_group_name_H-M   'P 1'
#
loop_
_entity.id
_entity.type
_entity.pdbx_description
1 polymer ?
#
loop_
_entity_poly.entity_id
_entity_poly.type
_entity_poly.pdbx_seq_one_letter_code
_entity_poly.pdbx_strand_id
1 'polypeptide(L)' 'MKDPCNLYISQRNKAKEALDILEKQRDEINFKLKSNDFCANLHKELRTLNMDIRITLNEIEHAEYNIQECISKNIPISN' A
#
# COMPACT_ATOMS: atom_id res chain seq x y z
N MET A 1 -12.79 25.74 0.14
CA MET A 1 -11.84 25.03 1.03
C MET A 1 -11.69 23.62 0.46
N LYS A 2 -10.47 23.11 0.19
CA LYS A 2 -10.32 21.70 -0.21
C LYS A 2 -10.80 20.85 0.96
N ASP A 3 -11.72 19.92 0.69
CA ASP A 3 -12.19 18.95 1.69
C ASP A 3 -10.98 18.30 2.38
N PRO A 4 -10.83 18.43 3.71
CA PRO A 4 -9.69 17.88 4.45
C PRO A 4 -9.57 16.35 4.28
N CYS A 5 -10.67 15.65 4.00
CA CYS A 5 -10.67 14.21 3.76
C CYS A 5 -9.99 13.84 2.42
N ASN A 6 -9.89 14.77 1.46
CA ASN A 6 -9.21 14.53 0.18
C ASN A 6 -7.72 14.23 0.34
N LEU A 7 -7.09 14.71 1.42
CA LEU A 7 -5.69 14.40 1.71
C LEU A 7 -5.51 12.89 1.94
N TYR A 8 -6.34 12.30 2.81
CA TYR A 8 -6.28 10.88 3.12
C TYR A 8 -6.69 10.01 1.93
N ILE A 9 -7.67 10.45 1.13
CA ILE A 9 -8.02 9.79 -0.14
C ILE A 9 -6.83 9.78 -1.10
N SER A 10 -6.13 10.92 -1.24
CA SER A 10 -4.95 11.01 -2.10
C SER A 10 -3.81 10.10 -1.61
N GLN A 11 -3.57 10.05 -0.30
CA GLN A 11 -2.57 9.15 0.30
C GLN A 11 -2.90 7.69 0.03
N ARG A 12 -4.14 7.26 0.28
CA ARG A 12 -4.60 5.90 0.00
C ARG A 12 -4.40 5.52 -1.47
N ASN A 13 -4.77 6.41 -2.40
CA ASN A 13 -4.67 6.11 -3.83
C ASN A 13 -3.20 5.94 -4.26
N LYS A 14 -2.30 6.81 -3.80
CA LYS A 14 -0.87 6.68 -4.06
C LYS A 14 -0.27 5.42 -3.46
N ALA A 15 -0.68 5.04 -2.25
CA ALA A 15 -0.22 3.80 -1.63
C ALA A 15 -0.71 2.56 -2.40
N LYS A 16 -1.95 2.58 -2.94
CA LYS A 16 -2.45 1.52 -3.83
C LYS A 16 -1.67 1.44 -5.14
N GLU A 17 -1.35 2.58 -5.76
CA GLU A 17 -0.49 2.62 -6.95
C GLU A 17 0.92 2.05 -6.67
N ALA A 18 1.51 2.39 -5.52
CA ALA A 18 2.79 1.84 -5.10
C ALA A 18 2.71 0.32 -4.87
N LEU A 19 1.65 -0.15 -4.22
CA LEU A 19 1.42 -1.58 -3.99
C LEU A 19 1.38 -2.36 -5.31
N ASP A 20 0.65 -1.88 -6.32
CA ASP A 20 0.57 -2.53 -7.64
C ASP A 20 1.96 -2.70 -8.29
N ILE A 21 2.85 -1.72 -8.11
CA ILE A 21 4.23 -1.79 -8.62
C ILE A 21 5.05 -2.83 -7.84
N LEU A 22 4.97 -2.80 -6.51
CA LEU A 22 5.69 -3.73 -5.64
C LEU A 22 5.25 -5.19 -5.88
N GLU A 23 3.97 -5.43 -6.10
CA GLU A 23 3.45 -6.77 -6.39
C GLU A 23 3.95 -7.29 -7.74
N LYS A 24 3.99 -6.45 -8.77
CA LYS A 24 4.57 -6.83 -10.07
C LYS A 24 6.05 -7.19 -9.94
N GLN A 25 6.82 -6.40 -9.20
CA GLN A 25 8.24 -6.70 -8.93
C GLN A 25 8.40 -8.03 -8.19
N ARG A 26 7.50 -8.34 -7.24
CA ARG A 26 7.52 -9.58 -6.46
C ARG A 26 7.28 -10.77 -7.38
N ASP A 27 6.31 -10.64 -8.26
CA ASP A 27 5.95 -11.68 -9.21
C ASP A 27 7.08 -11.93 -10.24
N GLU A 28 7.78 -10.88 -10.67
CA GLU A 28 8.98 -10.99 -11.50
C GLU A 28 10.13 -11.73 -10.79
N ILE A 29 10.40 -11.42 -9.52
CA ILE A 29 11.42 -12.12 -8.73
C ILE A 29 11.03 -13.59 -8.54
N ASN A 30 9.77 -13.86 -8.19
CA ASN A 30 9.26 -15.22 -8.07
C ASN A 30 9.38 -15.99 -9.40
N PHE A 31 9.13 -15.34 -10.53
CA PHE A 31 9.32 -15.95 -11.85
C PHE A 31 10.79 -16.30 -12.11
N LYS A 32 11.73 -15.40 -11.80
CA LYS A 32 13.18 -15.67 -11.93
C LYS A 32 13.62 -16.83 -11.03
N LEU A 33 13.10 -16.88 -9.81
CA LEU A 33 13.40 -17.94 -8.85
C LEU A 33 13.03 -19.32 -9.37
N LYS A 34 11.90 -19.50 -10.10
CA LYS A 34 11.52 -20.79 -10.71
C LYS A 34 12.62 -21.45 -11.55
N SER A 35 13.53 -20.66 -12.12
CA SER A 35 14.65 -21.12 -12.93
C SER A 35 15.98 -21.16 -12.17
N ASN A 36 16.04 -20.55 -10.99
CA ASN A 36 17.23 -20.43 -10.15
C ASN A 36 16.85 -20.33 -8.67
N ASP A 37 16.29 -21.44 -8.14
CA ASP A 37 15.67 -21.49 -6.81
C ASP A 37 16.64 -21.18 -5.65
N PHE A 38 17.95 -21.31 -5.86
CA PHE A 38 18.97 -21.09 -4.84
C PHE A 38 19.66 -19.72 -4.93
N CYS A 39 19.16 -18.81 -5.77
CA CYS A 39 19.75 -17.49 -5.93
C CYS A 39 19.58 -16.64 -4.66
N ALA A 40 20.64 -16.57 -3.85
CA ALA A 40 20.64 -15.82 -2.58
C ALA A 40 20.28 -14.34 -2.75
N ASN A 41 20.69 -13.72 -3.87
CA ASN A 41 20.38 -12.33 -4.18
C ASN A 41 18.88 -12.12 -4.41
N LEU A 42 18.24 -12.97 -5.22
CA LEU A 42 16.79 -12.91 -5.46
C LEU A 42 15.99 -13.15 -4.18
N HIS A 43 16.42 -14.07 -3.32
CA HIS A 43 15.78 -14.29 -2.01
C HIS A 43 15.95 -13.12 -1.04
N LYS A 44 17.07 -12.40 -1.12
CA LYS A 44 17.27 -11.18 -0.33
C LYS A 44 16.35 -10.08 -0.83
N GLU A 45 16.29 -9.87 -2.14
CA GLU A 45 15.43 -8.88 -2.78
C GLU A 45 13.95 -9.15 -2.49
N LEU A 46 13.52 -10.41 -2.62
CA LEU A 46 12.15 -10.84 -2.29
C LEU A 46 11.77 -10.52 -0.84
N ARG A 47 12.70 -10.71 0.11
CA ARG A 47 12.47 -10.38 1.53
C ARG A 47 12.28 -8.89 1.76
N THR A 48 13.12 -8.06 1.14
CA THR A 48 12.98 -6.59 1.19
C THR A 48 11.63 -6.19 0.61
N LEU A 49 11.29 -6.69 -0.56
CA LEU A 49 10.07 -6.33 -1.26
C LEU A 49 8.81 -6.75 -0.49
N ASN A 50 8.82 -7.93 0.14
CA ASN A 50 7.73 -8.36 1.02
C ASN A 50 7.57 -7.46 2.25
N MET A 51 8.68 -6.91 2.77
CA MET A 51 8.63 -5.95 3.87
C MET A 51 8.02 -4.62 3.41
N ASP A 52 8.43 -4.12 2.24
CA ASP A 52 7.88 -2.90 1.65
C ASP A 52 6.38 -3.04 1.36
N ILE A 53 5.95 -4.16 0.77
CA ILE A 53 4.52 -4.49 0.56
C ILE A 53 3.75 -4.42 1.88
N ARG A 54 4.29 -5.01 2.95
CA ARG A 54 3.61 -5.00 4.26
C ARG A 54 3.51 -3.58 4.84
N ILE A 55 4.54 -2.76 4.68
CA ILE A 55 4.52 -1.36 5.10
C ILE A 55 3.44 -0.60 4.31
N THR A 56 3.42 -0.74 2.99
CA THR A 56 2.43 -0.08 2.12
C THR A 56 1.00 -0.51 2.44
N LEU A 57 0.77 -1.79 2.74
CA LEU A 57 -0.55 -2.27 3.19
C LEU A 57 -0.99 -1.60 4.49
N ASN A 58 -0.08 -1.46 5.47
CA ASN A 58 -0.38 -0.76 6.71
C ASN A 58 -0.70 0.73 6.44
N GLU A 59 0.02 1.39 5.53
CA GLU A 59 -0.26 2.77 5.12
C GLU A 59 -1.65 2.93 4.49
N ILE A 60 -2.07 1.97 3.66
CA ILE A 60 -3.41 1.92 3.09
C ILE A 60 -4.46 1.81 4.20
N GLU A 61 -4.27 0.88 5.14
CA GLU A 61 -5.19 0.68 6.27
C GLU A 61 -5.31 1.94 7.14
N HIS A 62 -4.18 2.57 7.47
CA HIS A 62 -4.16 3.84 8.20
C HIS A 62 -4.87 4.97 7.44
N ALA A 63 -4.66 5.07 6.13
CA ALA A 63 -5.35 6.06 5.32
C ALA A 63 -6.87 5.80 5.26
N GLU A 64 -7.29 4.55 5.14
CA GLU A 64 -8.70 4.15 5.16
C GLU A 64 -9.37 4.47 6.49
N TYR A 65 -8.71 4.18 7.61
CA TYR A 65 -9.18 4.59 8.94
C TYR A 65 -9.37 6.11 9.03
N ASN A 66 -8.36 6.89 8.59
CA ASN A 66 -8.42 8.35 8.63
C ASN A 66 -9.52 8.92 7.73
N ILE A 67 -9.80 8.30 6.58
CA ILE A 67 -10.93 8.67 5.72
C ILE A 67 -12.25 8.47 6.48
N GLN A 68 -12.44 7.31 7.11
CA GLN A 68 -13.67 7.01 7.86
C GLN A 68 -13.88 7.98 9.03
N GLU A 69 -12.83 8.23 9.81
CA GLU A 69 -12.85 9.21 10.90
C GLU A 69 -13.18 10.62 10.40
N CYS A 70 -12.58 11.03 9.28
CA CYS A 70 -12.79 12.35 8.70
C CYS A 70 -14.23 12.52 8.20
N ILE A 71 -14.77 11.51 7.50
CA ILE A 71 -16.15 11.53 7.02
C ILE A 71 -17.12 11.60 8.22
N SER A 72 -16.91 10.74 9.22
CA SER A 72 -17.79 10.65 10.40
C SER A 72 -17.86 11.97 11.18
N LYS A 73 -16.76 12.73 11.25
CA LYS A 73 -16.71 14.05 11.90
C LYS A 73 -17.32 15.18 11.06
N ASN A 74 -17.48 14.98 9.76
CA ASN A 74 -18.06 15.98 8.84
C ASN A 74 -19.53 15.71 8.49
N ILE A 75 -20.16 14.68 9.07
CA ILE A 75 -21.62 14.50 8.97
C ILE A 75 -22.28 15.60 9.82
N PRO A 76 -23.12 16.49 9.24
CA PRO A 76 -23.85 17.46 10.02
C PRO A 76 -24.84 16.72 10.91
N ILE A 77 -24.77 16.95 12.23
CA ILE A 77 -25.83 16.54 13.14
C ILE A 77 -27.07 17.36 12.73
N SER A 78 -27.98 16.74 11.99
CA SER A 78 -29.26 17.33 11.66
C SER A 78 -30.12 17.24 12.92
N ASN A 79 -30.22 18.35 13.65
CA ASN A 79 -31.23 18.53 14.71
C ASN A 79 -32.55 18.98 14.09
#